data_AF-M5BN62-F1
#
_entry.id   AF-M5BN62-F1
#
_cell.length_a   1.000
_cell.length_b   1.000
_cell.length_c   1.000
_cell.angle_alpha   90.00
_cell.angle_beta   90.00
_cell.angle_gamma   90.00
#
_symmetry.space_group_name_H-M   'P 1'
#
loop_
_entity.id
_entity.type
_entity.pdbx_description
1 polymer ?
#
loop_
_entity_poly.entity_id
_entity_poly.type
_entity_poly.pdbx_seq_one_letter_code
_entity_poly.pdbx_strand_id
1 'polypeptide(L)'
;MIVSYETLRTLCEELAGCEIGLMLCDEGHRLKNSENLTFKTLNELNCKRRVILSGTPIQNDLSEYFSLLNFANKDYLGTKNEFRKNFENAIIRGRDADATDKEKEASIAKLRELSARVQPFIIRRTNDLLSKYRE
;
A
#
# COMPACT_ATOMS: atom_id res chain seq x y z
N MET A 1 -21.08 -10.18 2.23
CA MET A 1 -20.60 -11.07 1.15
C MET A 1 -19.14 -11.40 1.43
N ILE A 2 -18.76 -12.67 1.34
CA ILE A 2 -17.37 -13.14 1.46
C ILE A 2 -17.08 -13.94 0.21
N VAL A 3 -16.02 -13.59 -0.51
CA VAL A 3 -15.62 -14.22 -1.78
C VAL A 3 -14.11 -14.24 -1.88
N SER A 4 -13.58 -15.19 -2.66
CA SER A 4 -12.16 -15.18 -3.05
C SER A 4 -11.89 -14.05 -4.04
N TYR A 5 -10.61 -13.68 -4.21
CA TYR A 5 -10.20 -12.71 -5.22
C TYR A 5 -10.56 -13.17 -6.64
N GLU A 6 -10.45 -14.47 -6.90
CA GLU A 6 -10.75 -15.10 -8.18
C GLU A 6 -12.24 -15.00 -8.52
N THR A 7 -13.11 -15.33 -7.57
CA THR A 7 -14.57 -15.24 -7.75
C THR A 7 -15.04 -13.78 -7.78
N LEU A 8 -14.40 -12.89 -7.02
CA LEU A 8 -14.75 -11.48 -7.06
C LEU A 8 -14.53 -10.89 -8.46
N ARG A 9 -13.48 -11.31 -9.16
CA ARG A 9 -13.24 -10.86 -10.55
C ARG A 9 -14.37 -11.22 -11.50
N THR A 10 -14.97 -12.40 -11.37
CA THR A 10 -16.08 -12.80 -12.24
C THR A 10 -17.38 -12.06 -11.90
N LEU A 11 -17.51 -11.56 -10.67
CA LEU A 11 -18.68 -10.82 -10.21
C LEU A 11 -18.54 -9.29 -10.35
N CYS A 12 -17.39 -8.79 -10.79
CA CYS A 12 -17.16 -7.35 -10.82
C CYS A 12 -18.08 -6.60 -11.79
N GLU A 13 -18.49 -7.22 -12.90
CA GLU A 13 -19.45 -6.60 -13.82
C GLU A 13 -20.82 -6.42 -13.14
N GLU A 14 -21.29 -7.41 -12.39
CA GLU A 14 -22.54 -7.33 -11.64
C GLU A 14 -22.47 -6.32 -10.49
N LEU A 15 -21.30 -6.23 -9.84
CA LEU A 15 -21.07 -5.35 -8.70
C LEU A 15 -20.68 -3.93 -9.10
N ALA A 16 -20.33 -3.67 -10.36
CA ALA A 16 -19.90 -2.35 -10.84
C ALA A 16 -20.97 -1.27 -10.62
N GLY A 17 -22.25 -1.65 -10.72
CA GLY A 17 -23.40 -0.77 -10.49
C GLY A 17 -23.78 -0.59 -9.01
N CYS A 18 -23.17 -1.35 -8.09
CA CYS A 18 -23.53 -1.34 -6.68
C CYS A 18 -22.62 -0.41 -5.88
N GLU A 19 -23.20 0.36 -4.95
CA GLU A 19 -22.42 1.09 -3.96
C GLU A 19 -21.97 0.14 -2.84
N ILE A 20 -20.66 -0.07 -2.72
CA ILE A 20 -20.05 -0.90 -1.67
C ILE A 20 -19.58 0.02 -0.54
N GLY A 21 -20.14 -0.16 0.67
CA GLY A 21 -19.80 0.68 1.81
C GLY A 21 -18.40 0.45 2.39
N LEU A 22 -17.90 -0.80 2.34
CA LEU A 22 -16.60 -1.23 2.87
C LEU A 22 -16.09 -2.47 2.12
N MET A 23 -14.80 -2.47 1.79
CA MET A 23 -14.08 -3.64 1.29
C MET A 23 -12.93 -3.98 2.23
N LEU A 24 -12.88 -5.25 2.65
CA LEU A 24 -11.79 -5.82 3.44
C LEU A 24 -11.04 -6.80 2.56
N CYS A 25 -9.76 -6.50 2.31
CA CYS A 25 -8.86 -7.30 1.50
C CYS A 25 -7.92 -8.06 2.43
N ASP A 26 -8.16 -9.36 2.59
CA ASP A 26 -7.25 -10.24 3.33
C ASP A 26 -6.03 -10.61 2.48
N GLU A 27 -4.92 -10.93 3.14
CA GLU A 27 -3.64 -11.24 2.52
C GLU A 27 -3.20 -10.22 1.46
N GLY A 28 -3.18 -8.94 1.84
CA GLY A 28 -2.86 -7.79 1.00
C GLY A 28 -1.53 -7.87 0.25
N HIS A 29 -0.63 -8.77 0.64
CA HIS A 29 0.56 -9.06 -0.14
C HIS A 29 0.23 -9.59 -1.55
N ARG A 30 -0.95 -10.19 -1.76
CA ARG A 30 -1.46 -10.59 -3.08
C ARG A 30 -1.82 -9.40 -3.99
N LEU A 31 -2.00 -8.21 -3.41
CA LEU A 31 -2.37 -6.96 -4.11
C LEU A 31 -1.15 -6.08 -4.45
N LYS A 32 0.08 -6.53 -4.18
CA LYS A 32 1.32 -5.76 -4.40
C LYS A 32 1.56 -5.38 -5.86
N ASN A 33 1.18 -6.25 -6.79
CA ASN A 33 1.42 -6.01 -8.20
C ASN A 33 0.27 -5.18 -8.81
N SER A 34 0.50 -3.87 -8.96
CA SER A 34 -0.46 -2.92 -9.56
C SER A 34 -0.87 -3.25 -11.00
N GLU A 35 -0.08 -4.08 -11.70
CA GLU A 35 -0.40 -4.52 -13.07
C GLU A 35 -1.27 -5.77 -13.09
N ASN A 36 -1.46 -6.42 -11.96
CA ASN A 36 -2.33 -7.58 -11.86
C ASN A 36 -3.78 -7.17 -12.16
N LEU A 37 -4.42 -7.94 -13.04
CA LEU A 37 -5.82 -7.77 -13.42
C LEU A 37 -6.73 -7.68 -12.19
N THR A 38 -6.45 -8.47 -11.15
CA THR A 38 -7.17 -8.40 -9.87
C THR A 38 -7.14 -6.99 -9.26
N PHE A 39 -5.99 -6.33 -9.25
CA PHE A 39 -5.84 -5.00 -8.64
C PHE A 39 -6.63 -3.94 -9.42
N LYS A 40 -6.65 -4.01 -10.75
CA LYS A 40 -7.41 -3.11 -11.61
C LYS A 40 -8.92 -3.29 -11.41
N THR A 41 -9.37 -4.55 -11.49
CA THR A 41 -10.78 -4.91 -11.32
C THR A 41 -11.33 -4.52 -9.95
N LEU A 42 -10.57 -4.71 -8.86
CA LEU A 42 -10.97 -4.23 -7.54
C LEU A 42 -10.99 -2.71 -7.42
N ASN A 43 -10.13 -2.00 -8.17
CA ASN A 43 -10.10 -0.55 -8.16
C ASN A 43 -11.32 0.08 -8.83
N GLU A 44 -11.89 -0.60 -9.83
CA GLU A 44 -13.09 -0.20 -10.57
C GLU A 44 -14.36 -0.30 -9.72
N LEU A 45 -14.38 -1.19 -8.72
CA LEU A 45 -15.52 -1.30 -7.81
C LEU A 45 -15.77 0.01 -7.06
N ASN A 46 -17.03 0.45 -7.06
CA ASN A 46 -17.51 1.64 -6.38
C ASN A 46 -17.53 1.41 -4.85
N CYS A 47 -16.36 1.50 -4.24
CA CYS A 47 -16.17 1.29 -2.81
C CYS A 47 -15.47 2.47 -2.15
N LYS A 48 -16.14 3.09 -1.18
CA LYS A 48 -15.68 4.30 -0.48
C LYS A 48 -14.62 4.01 0.59
N ARG A 49 -14.69 2.86 1.27
CA ARG A 49 -13.80 2.52 2.40
C ARG A 49 -13.11 1.20 2.12
N ARG A 50 -11.78 1.20 2.19
CA ARG A 50 -10.97 0.03 1.86
C ARG A 50 -9.96 -0.22 2.98
N VAL A 51 -9.90 -1.48 3.43
CA VAL A 51 -8.98 -1.93 4.47
C VAL A 51 -8.21 -3.13 3.93
N ILE A 52 -6.89 -3.08 4.04
CA ILE A 52 -6.00 -4.17 3.64
C ILE A 52 -5.44 -4.80 4.91
N LEU A 53 -5.57 -6.10 5.04
CA LEU A 53 -4.97 -6.90 6.11
C LEU A 53 -3.77 -7.64 5.54
N SER A 54 -2.64 -7.60 6.24
CA SER A 54 -1.46 -8.39 5.85
C SER A 54 -0.63 -8.79 7.07
N GLY A 55 -0.25 -10.06 7.13
CA GLY A 55 0.71 -10.55 8.12
C GLY A 55 2.16 -10.29 7.77
N THR A 56 2.47 -9.89 6.52
CA THR A 56 3.84 -9.66 6.07
C THR A 56 4.18 -8.18 5.99
N PRO A 57 5.41 -7.77 6.37
CA PRO A 57 5.85 -6.40 6.18
C PRO A 57 5.89 -6.05 4.68
N ILE A 58 5.11 -5.04 4.29
CA ILE A 58 5.20 -4.39 2.98
C ILE A 58 6.34 -3.38 3.08
N GLN A 59 7.59 -3.80 2.86
CA GLN A 59 8.76 -2.94 3.15
C GLN A 59 9.82 -2.86 2.05
N ASN A 60 9.87 -3.80 1.11
CA ASN A 60 11.03 -3.91 0.22
C ASN A 60 10.93 -3.12 -1.09
N ASP A 61 9.72 -2.75 -1.51
CA ASP A 61 9.49 -2.04 -2.77
C ASP A 61 8.55 -0.84 -2.55
N LEU A 62 9.04 0.37 -2.84
CA LEU A 62 8.28 1.62 -2.71
C LEU A 62 7.16 1.73 -3.74
N SER A 63 7.32 1.15 -4.93
CA SER A 63 6.27 1.07 -5.95
C SER A 63 5.13 0.14 -5.49
N GLU A 64 5.44 -1.00 -4.86
CA GLU A 64 4.41 -1.86 -4.24
C GLU A 64 3.70 -1.14 -3.08
N TYR A 65 4.48 -0.47 -2.23
CA TYR A 65 3.95 0.28 -1.09
C TYR A 65 3.01 1.40 -1.52
N PHE A 66 3.38 2.16 -2.56
CA PHE A 66 2.51 3.16 -3.18
C PHE A 66 1.22 2.52 -3.70
N SER A 67 1.32 1.38 -4.37
CA SER A 67 0.16 0.70 -4.96
C SER A 67 -0.87 0.32 -3.90
N LEU A 68 -0.44 -0.24 -2.77
CA LEU A 68 -1.33 -0.60 -1.67
C LEU A 68 -1.91 0.62 -0.95
N LEU A 69 -1.12 1.66 -0.74
CA LEU A 69 -1.60 2.91 -0.14
C LEU A 69 -2.62 3.62 -1.03
N ASN A 70 -2.35 3.70 -2.33
CA ASN A 70 -3.27 4.29 -3.29
C ASN A 70 -4.54 3.44 -3.47
N PHE A 71 -4.45 2.11 -3.33
CA PHE A 71 -5.63 1.25 -3.31
C PHE A 71 -6.54 1.55 -2.11
N ALA A 72 -5.95 1.69 -0.91
CA ALA A 72 -6.69 1.96 0.32
C ALA A 72 -7.21 3.40 0.38
N ASN A 73 -6.38 4.37 -0.02
CA ASN A 73 -6.66 5.80 -0.01
C ASN A 73 -6.32 6.38 -1.40
N LYS A 74 -7.29 6.33 -2.32
CA LYS A 74 -7.13 6.85 -3.68
C LYS A 74 -6.68 8.31 -3.64
N ASP A 75 -5.72 8.64 -4.50
CA ASP A 75 -5.19 10.00 -4.76
C ASP A 75 -4.48 10.69 -3.58
N TYR A 76 -4.31 10.04 -2.43
CA TYR A 76 -3.69 10.64 -1.25
C TYR A 76 -2.21 11.02 -1.45
N LEU A 77 -1.45 10.20 -2.19
CA LEU A 77 -0.03 10.43 -2.49
C LEU A 77 0.19 11.03 -3.89
N GLY A 78 -0.89 11.43 -4.57
CA GLY A 78 -0.87 11.85 -5.97
C GLY A 78 -0.67 10.68 -6.93
N THR A 79 -0.26 10.99 -8.15
CA THR A 79 -0.04 10.00 -9.21
C THR A 79 1.23 9.18 -8.96
N LYS A 80 1.30 7.97 -9.56
CA LYS A 80 2.49 7.11 -9.49
C LYS A 80 3.77 7.82 -9.95
N ASN A 81 3.66 8.71 -10.95
CA ASN A 81 4.79 9.47 -11.48
C ASN A 81 5.25 10.57 -10.52
N GLU A 82 4.32 11.27 -9.88
CA GLU A 82 4.65 12.28 -8.86
C GLU A 82 5.29 11.62 -7.63
N PHE A 83 4.73 10.50 -7.17
CA PHE A 83 5.31 9.71 -6.09
C PHE A 83 6.74 9.27 -6.42
N ARG A 84 6.95 8.75 -7.63
CA ARG A 84 8.27 8.33 -8.13
C ARG A 84 9.29 9.46 -8.08
N LYS A 85 8.91 10.62 -8.62
CA LYS A 85 9.78 11.80 -8.68
C LYS A 85 10.09 12.36 -7.30
N ASN A 86 9.10 12.40 -6.40
CA ASN A 86 9.21 13.07 -5.10
C ASN A 86 9.80 12.19 -4.00
N PHE A 87 9.58 10.87 -4.05
CA PHE A 87 10.00 9.94 -3.01
C PHE A 87 10.90 8.84 -3.57
N GLU A 88 10.40 7.98 -4.46
CA GLU A 88 11.10 6.76 -4.89
C GLU A 88 12.52 7.02 -5.41
N ASN A 89 12.66 7.94 -6.37
CA ASN A 89 13.94 8.25 -7.00
C ASN A 89 14.95 8.85 -6.00
N ALA A 90 14.50 9.74 -5.12
CA ALA A 90 15.35 10.35 -4.11
C ALA A 90 15.82 9.32 -3.06
N ILE A 91 14.92 8.41 -2.68
CA ILE A 91 15.22 7.36 -1.69
C ILE A 91 16.20 6.34 -2.26
N ILE A 92 15.97 5.89 -3.50
CA ILE A 92 16.84 4.94 -4.20
C ILE A 92 18.23 5.54 -4.40
N ARG A 93 18.34 6.79 -4.86
CA ARG A 93 19.65 7.45 -5.05
C ARG A 93 20.48 7.49 -3.78
N GLY A 94 19.90 7.84 -2.63
CA GLY A 94 20.66 7.86 -1.37
C GLY A 94 20.94 6.47 -0.77
N ARG A 95 20.40 5.39 -1.34
CA ARG A 95 20.75 4.00 -0.98
C ARG A 95 21.84 3.42 -1.86
N ASP A 96 22.20 4.10 -2.94
CA ASP A 96 23.28 3.68 -3.83
C ASP A 96 24.62 3.69 -3.07
N ALA A 97 25.52 2.76 -3.42
CA ALA A 97 26.84 2.66 -2.81
C ALA A 97 27.69 3.91 -3.08
N ASP A 98 27.51 4.50 -4.26
CA ASP A 98 28.23 5.69 -4.72
C ASP A 98 27.54 7.01 -4.31
N ALA A 99 26.49 6.94 -3.50
CA ALA A 99 25.73 8.11 -3.08
C ALA A 99 26.57 9.08 -2.24
N THR A 100 26.52 10.36 -2.60
CA THR A 100 27.12 11.44 -1.82
C THR A 100 26.42 11.60 -0.48
N ASP A 101 27.11 12.20 0.51
CA ASP A 101 26.50 12.44 1.82
C ASP A 101 25.22 13.29 1.74
N LYS A 102 25.19 14.25 0.81
CA LYS A 102 23.98 15.05 0.51
C LYS A 102 22.81 14.20 0.00
N GLU A 103 23.07 13.21 -0.85
CA GLU A 103 22.02 12.32 -1.37
C GLU A 103 21.51 11.36 -0.29
N LYS A 104 22.40 10.88 0.59
CA LYS A 104 22.02 10.07 1.76
C LYS A 104 21.12 10.86 2.72
N GLU A 105 21.49 12.10 3.04
CA GLU A 105 20.67 12.98 3.87
C GLU A 105 19.29 13.26 3.24
N ALA A 106 19.26 13.57 1.94
CA ALA A 106 18.01 13.81 1.21
C ALA A 106 17.11 12.56 1.20
N SER A 107 17.69 11.37 1.02
CA SER A 107 16.96 10.09 1.07
C SER A 107 16.33 9.84 2.44
N ILE A 108 17.10 10.04 3.52
CA ILE A 108 16.59 9.90 4.89
C ILE A 108 15.46 10.90 5.18
N ALA A 109 15.63 12.16 4.73
CA ALA A 109 14.60 13.18 4.87
C ALA A 109 13.31 12.80 4.13
N LYS A 110 13.40 12.30 2.89
CA LYS A 110 12.25 11.84 2.11
C LYS A 110 11.59 10.60 2.67
N LEU A 111 12.36 9.66 3.21
CA LEU A 111 11.82 8.51 3.94
C LEU A 111 11.02 8.95 5.16
N ARG A 112 11.55 9.86 5.98
CA ARG A 112 10.85 10.39 7.16
C ARG A 112 9.57 11.13 6.77
N GLU A 113 9.63 11.96 5.74
CA GLU A 113 8.47 12.67 5.22
C GLU A 113 7.38 11.68 4.77
N LEU A 114 7.75 10.67 3.99
CA LEU A 114 6.81 9.64 3.53
C LEU A 114 6.20 8.88 4.72
N SER A 115 7.03 8.41 5.64
CA SER A 115 6.59 7.69 6.84
C SER A 115 5.61 8.51 7.68
N ALA A 116 5.87 9.80 7.90
CA ALA A 116 4.97 10.66 8.66
C ALA A 116 3.60 10.83 7.96
N ARG A 117 3.58 10.93 6.63
CA ARG A 117 2.33 11.07 5.85
C ARG A 117 1.47 9.81 5.88
N VAL A 118 2.08 8.63 5.92
CA VAL A 118 1.38 7.34 5.79
C VAL A 118 1.06 6.69 7.14
N GLN A 119 1.76 7.07 8.20
CA GLN A 119 1.58 6.54 9.56
C GLN A 119 0.11 6.54 10.03
N PRO A 120 -0.72 7.58 9.79
CA PRO A 120 -2.12 7.56 10.24
C PRO A 120 -2.97 6.44 9.64
N PHE A 121 -2.56 5.87 8.50
CA PHE A 121 -3.31 4.86 7.77
C PHE A 121 -2.81 3.43 8.03
N ILE A 122 -1.75 3.27 8.83
CA ILE A 122 -1.12 1.97 9.05
C ILE A 122 -1.11 1.65 10.54
N ILE A 123 -1.75 0.54 10.87
CA ILE A 123 -1.69 -0.06 12.20
C ILE A 123 -0.86 -1.33 12.08
N ARG A 124 0.33 -1.34 12.70
CA ARG A 124 1.19 -2.51 12.82
C ARG A 124 1.37 -2.87 14.28
N ARG A 125 1.09 -4.11 14.64
CA ARG A 125 1.29 -4.68 15.97
C ARG A 125 2.29 -5.84 15.85
N THR A 126 3.35 -5.84 16.65
CA THR A 126 4.31 -6.94 16.69
C THR A 126 3.97 -7.92 17.81
N ASN A 127 4.47 -9.15 17.72
CA ASN A 127 4.28 -10.18 18.75
C ASN A 127 4.91 -9.79 20.10
N ASP A 128 5.78 -8.77 20.14
CA ASP A 128 6.31 -8.20 21.38
C ASP A 128 5.21 -7.62 22.29
N LEU A 129 4.01 -7.39 21.76
CA LEU A 129 2.85 -7.04 22.58
C LEU A 129 2.30 -8.22 23.38
N LEU A 130 2.44 -9.44 22.86
CA LEU A 130 1.93 -10.67 23.51
C LEU A 130 2.88 -11.18 24.60
N SER A 131 4.17 -10.82 24.55
CA SER A 131 5.12 -11.16 25.62
C SER A 131 4.78 -10.47 26.96
N LYS A 132 3.99 -9.38 26.94
CA LYS A 132 3.50 -8.69 28.14
C LYS A 132 2.37 -9.43 28.88
N TYR A 133 1.78 -10.47 28.27
CA TYR A 133 0.63 -11.20 28.82
C TYR A 133 0.89 -12.71 28.99
N ARG A 134 2.15 -13.14 28.82
CA ARG A 134 2.59 -14.50 29.18
C ARG A 134 3.22 -14.45 30.57
N GLU A 135 2.37 -14.40 31.59
CA GLU A 135 2.68 -14.91 32.94
C GLU A 135 2.23 -16.37 33.03
#